data_AF-A0A7V8XP83-F1
#
_entry.id   AF-A0A7V8XP83-F1
#
_cell.length_a   1.000
_cell.length_b   1.000
_cell.length_c   1.000
_cell.angle_alpha   90.00
_cell.angle_beta   90.00
_cell.angle_gamma   90.00
#
_symmetry.space_group_name_H-M   'P 1'
#
loop_
_entity.id
_entity.type
_entity.pdbx_description
1 polymer ?
#
loop_
_entity_poly.entity_id
_entity_poly.type
_entity_poly.pdbx_seq_one_letter_code
_entity_poly.pdbx_strand_id
1 'polypeptide(L)'
;MRRVRLLACALVMASVASLLPVQPLAARQTAPPAATCEEAAIKSDSYKLTTDAQAMNVLRPRAPWWEPYAVWKEPREIGDLNQGSVRLAERAKELDERNLLAHGYLARQFVVMAVDAQKAEDAWTRVLDNGGAIVWTATLYDVDARSFFVLAFDRLNIRIFRFAQLAGELRSHFGVPDFPGRDRVEFWRALGGCLPTNAVPGTEIPWSHVREIRATRSTLRFELRDKVTIASDRGGRRTDEAVEIDLHGQTGDVDFRFGMTPFASRLFSGRPVGLDPAAYQSRVRQMLLKFFDPEKRIETTRH
;
A
#
# COMPACT_ATOMS: atom_id res chain seq x y z
N MET A 1 -30.53 69.64 -49.16
CA MET A 1 -31.54 69.33 -48.13
C MET A 1 -32.86 68.97 -48.81
N ARG A 2 -33.25 67.69 -48.84
CA ARG A 2 -34.65 67.20 -48.94
C ARG A 2 -34.65 65.66 -48.95
N ARG A 3 -35.64 65.12 -48.24
CA ARG A 3 -35.94 63.71 -47.94
C ARG A 3 -36.35 62.91 -49.20
N VAL A 4 -36.32 61.58 -49.16
CA VAL A 4 -37.51 60.68 -49.12
C VAL A 4 -37.08 59.20 -49.11
N ARG A 5 -37.88 58.41 -48.37
CA ARG A 5 -37.85 56.97 -48.04
C ARG A 5 -37.95 56.03 -49.26
N LEU A 6 -37.56 54.76 -49.10
CA LEU A 6 -38.44 53.60 -49.36
C LEU A 6 -37.88 52.26 -48.81
N LEU A 7 -38.81 51.49 -48.25
CA LEU A 7 -38.69 50.13 -47.73
C LEU A 7 -38.38 49.10 -48.84
N ALA A 8 -37.70 48.02 -48.47
CA ALA A 8 -37.87 46.71 -49.10
C ALA A 8 -37.80 45.59 -48.04
N CYS A 9 -38.94 44.91 -47.87
CA CYS A 9 -39.08 43.60 -47.25
C CYS A 9 -38.44 42.52 -48.13
N ALA A 10 -37.85 41.48 -47.53
CA ALA A 10 -38.07 40.09 -47.97
C ALA A 10 -37.43 39.06 -47.03
N LEU A 11 -38.30 38.16 -46.55
CA LEU A 11 -38.14 36.73 -46.27
C LEU A 11 -37.04 36.22 -45.32
N VAL A 12 -37.48 35.86 -44.12
CA VAL A 12 -36.87 34.85 -43.26
C VAL A 12 -37.35 33.47 -43.73
N MET A 13 -36.44 32.67 -44.30
CA MET A 13 -36.66 31.23 -44.53
C MET A 13 -36.18 30.45 -43.32
N ALA A 14 -37.11 29.88 -42.56
CA ALA A 14 -36.83 28.98 -41.45
C ALA A 14 -36.54 27.57 -41.99
N SER A 15 -35.28 27.15 -41.95
CA SER A 15 -34.88 25.76 -42.16
C SER A 15 -34.87 25.03 -40.82
N VAL A 16 -35.93 24.26 -40.54
CA VAL A 16 -35.95 23.31 -39.42
C VAL A 16 -35.16 22.07 -39.84
N ALA A 17 -33.87 22.05 -39.53
CA ALA A 17 -33.07 20.83 -39.62
C ALA A 17 -33.36 19.96 -38.38
N SER A 18 -33.99 18.82 -38.61
CA SER A 18 -34.22 17.78 -37.60
C SER A 18 -32.88 17.21 -37.12
N LEU A 19 -32.35 17.75 -36.02
CA LEU A 19 -31.22 17.18 -35.30
C LEU A 19 -31.71 15.95 -34.53
N LEU A 20 -31.51 14.76 -35.10
CA LEU A 20 -31.52 13.53 -34.33
C LEU A 20 -30.43 13.63 -33.25
N PRO A 21 -30.72 13.35 -31.97
CA PRO A 21 -29.68 13.29 -30.96
C PRO A 21 -28.78 12.09 -31.27
N VAL A 22 -27.59 12.35 -31.79
CA VAL A 22 -26.49 11.39 -31.76
C VAL A 22 -26.16 11.20 -30.28
N GLN A 23 -26.74 10.17 -29.66
CA GLN A 23 -26.29 9.73 -28.35
C GLN A 23 -24.83 9.29 -28.54
N PRO A 24 -23.87 9.87 -27.80
CA PRO A 24 -22.52 9.32 -27.80
C PRO A 24 -22.66 7.87 -27.36
N LEU A 25 -22.15 6.94 -28.18
CA LEU A 25 -21.93 5.57 -27.76
C LEU A 25 -21.15 5.67 -26.45
N ALA A 26 -21.81 5.38 -25.33
CA ALA A 26 -21.11 5.18 -24.08
C ALA A 26 -20.09 4.09 -24.38
N ALA A 27 -18.80 4.45 -24.38
CA ALA A 27 -17.74 3.47 -24.42
C ALA A 27 -18.10 2.48 -23.32
N ARG A 28 -18.40 1.23 -23.70
CA ARG A 28 -18.54 0.14 -22.74
C ARG A 28 -17.23 0.19 -21.96
N GLN A 29 -17.28 0.71 -20.73
CA GLN A 29 -16.20 0.56 -19.78
C GLN A 29 -16.14 -0.94 -19.52
N THR A 30 -15.38 -1.65 -20.34
CA THR A 30 -15.04 -3.04 -20.09
C THR A 30 -14.36 -3.05 -18.74
N ALA A 31 -14.93 -3.80 -17.80
CA ALA A 31 -14.35 -3.95 -16.48
C ALA A 31 -12.87 -4.32 -16.63
N PRO A 32 -11.97 -3.69 -15.86
CA PRO A 32 -10.55 -3.98 -15.96
C PRO A 32 -10.30 -5.47 -15.71
N PRO A 33 -9.43 -6.14 -16.48
CA PRO A 33 -9.24 -7.59 -16.46
C PRO A 33 -8.92 -8.07 -15.04
N ALA A 34 -9.34 -9.26 -14.62
CA ALA A 34 -9.03 -9.75 -13.27
C ALA A 34 -7.51 -9.71 -12.99
N ALA A 35 -7.14 -9.18 -11.82
CA ALA A 35 -5.76 -9.16 -11.38
C ALA A 35 -5.40 -10.50 -10.71
N THR A 36 -4.12 -10.88 -10.77
CA THR A 36 -3.65 -12.20 -10.34
C THR A 36 -2.30 -12.13 -9.65
N CYS A 37 -2.04 -13.10 -8.77
CA CYS A 37 -0.74 -13.37 -8.16
C CYS A 37 0.09 -14.40 -8.95
N GLU A 38 -0.49 -15.04 -9.97
CA GLU A 38 0.17 -16.11 -10.73
C GLU A 38 1.28 -15.54 -11.61
N GLU A 39 2.54 -15.88 -11.30
CA GLU A 39 3.71 -15.36 -12.01
C GLU A 39 3.65 -15.62 -13.51
N ALA A 40 3.26 -16.84 -13.92
CA ALA A 40 3.15 -17.21 -15.32
C ALA A 40 2.09 -16.41 -16.09
N ALA A 41 1.11 -15.83 -15.39
CA ALA A 41 0.06 -15.01 -15.99
C ALA A 41 0.42 -13.52 -16.07
N ILE A 42 1.50 -13.09 -15.40
CA ILE A 42 1.96 -11.70 -15.35
C ILE A 42 3.14 -11.52 -16.32
N LYS A 43 3.21 -10.39 -17.04
CA LYS A 43 4.41 -10.08 -17.83
C LYS A 43 5.65 -10.08 -16.94
N SER A 44 6.67 -10.86 -17.32
CA SER A 44 7.93 -11.02 -16.58
C SER A 44 8.51 -9.69 -16.06
N ASP A 45 8.56 -8.65 -16.89
CA ASP A 45 9.16 -7.37 -16.50
C ASP A 45 8.31 -6.60 -15.47
N SER A 46 6.98 -6.72 -15.56
CA SER A 46 6.07 -6.21 -14.52
C SER A 46 6.28 -6.97 -13.20
N TYR A 47 6.41 -8.29 -13.27
CA TYR A 47 6.61 -9.12 -12.10
C TYR A 47 7.94 -8.84 -11.38
N LYS A 48 9.03 -8.67 -12.13
CA LYS A 48 10.35 -8.30 -11.59
C LYS A 48 10.32 -6.93 -10.89
N LEU A 49 9.57 -5.96 -11.41
CA LEU A 49 9.39 -4.67 -10.76
C LEU A 49 8.70 -4.75 -9.40
N THR A 50 7.83 -5.75 -9.20
CA THR A 50 7.13 -5.98 -7.93
C THR A 50 7.82 -6.98 -7.00
N THR A 51 8.99 -7.50 -7.39
CA THR A 51 9.75 -8.47 -6.59
C THR A 51 11.19 -8.02 -6.47
N ASP A 52 12.03 -8.38 -7.44
CA ASP A 52 13.46 -8.04 -7.50
C ASP A 52 13.71 -6.54 -7.31
N ALA A 53 12.98 -5.68 -8.02
CA ALA A 53 13.18 -4.24 -7.93
C ALA A 53 12.77 -3.66 -6.57
N GLN A 54 11.68 -4.17 -5.96
CA GLN A 54 11.28 -3.75 -4.61
C GLN A 54 12.32 -4.19 -3.57
N ALA A 55 12.90 -5.38 -3.74
CA ALA A 55 14.00 -5.85 -2.91
C ALA A 55 15.20 -4.91 -3.01
N MET A 56 15.62 -4.59 -4.23
CA MET A 56 16.74 -3.69 -4.48
C MET A 56 16.45 -2.26 -3.99
N ASN A 57 15.20 -1.79 -4.06
CA ASN A 57 14.78 -0.51 -3.52
C ASN A 57 14.92 -0.44 -2.00
N VAL A 58 14.59 -1.53 -1.27
CA VAL A 58 14.77 -1.60 0.18
C VAL A 58 16.24 -1.78 0.56
N LEU A 59 16.97 -2.62 -0.16
CA LEU A 59 18.36 -2.96 0.16
C LEU A 59 19.36 -1.88 -0.31
N ARG A 60 18.92 -0.93 -1.14
CA ARG A 60 19.67 0.21 -1.71
C ARG A 60 21.18 -0.04 -1.89
N PRO A 61 21.59 -0.88 -2.84
CA PRO A 61 23.00 -0.94 -3.20
C PRO A 61 23.47 0.42 -3.74
N ARG A 62 24.72 0.79 -3.48
CA ARG A 62 25.31 2.12 -3.77
C ARG A 62 25.39 2.49 -5.27
N ALA A 63 24.96 1.64 -6.18
CA ALA A 63 24.98 1.83 -7.63
C ALA A 63 23.55 2.04 -8.17
N PRO A 64 23.36 2.66 -9.37
CA PRO A 64 22.04 2.92 -9.95
C PRO A 64 21.32 1.64 -10.42
N TRP A 65 20.89 0.85 -9.43
CA TRP A 65 20.29 -0.47 -9.59
C TRP A 65 18.95 -0.46 -10.33
N TRP A 66 18.33 0.72 -10.48
CA TRP A 66 17.03 0.89 -11.11
C TRP A 66 17.08 1.04 -12.64
N GLU A 67 18.27 1.29 -13.21
CA GLU A 67 18.46 1.46 -14.66
C GLU A 67 17.98 0.25 -15.49
N PRO A 68 18.25 -1.01 -15.10
CA PRO A 68 17.77 -2.18 -15.84
C PRO A 68 16.23 -2.29 -15.92
N TYR A 69 15.51 -1.55 -15.08
CA TYR A 69 14.05 -1.58 -15.02
C TYR A 69 13.38 -0.45 -15.82
N ALA A 70 14.15 0.41 -16.48
CA ALA A 70 13.66 1.51 -17.31
C ALA A 70 12.62 2.42 -16.61
N VAL A 71 12.82 2.67 -15.31
CA VAL A 71 11.91 3.49 -14.48
C VAL A 71 11.88 4.95 -14.97
N TRP A 72 12.97 5.43 -15.58
CA TRP A 72 13.11 6.79 -16.11
C TRP A 72 13.74 6.78 -17.52
N LYS A 73 13.42 7.80 -18.32
CA LYS A 73 14.08 8.07 -19.62
C LYS A 73 15.37 8.91 -19.48
N GLU A 74 15.57 9.56 -18.34
CA GLU A 74 16.75 10.38 -18.01
C GLU A 74 17.32 9.96 -16.64
N PRO A 75 18.63 10.08 -16.38
CA PRO A 75 19.22 9.70 -15.10
C PRO A 75 18.69 10.59 -13.98
N ARG A 76 17.89 10.02 -13.08
CA ARG A 76 17.47 10.63 -11.82
C ARG A 76 17.64 9.61 -10.71
N GLU A 77 18.12 10.06 -9.56
CA GLU A 77 18.15 9.22 -8.36
C GLU A 77 16.73 8.80 -7.99
N ILE A 78 16.54 7.52 -7.69
CA ILE A 78 15.38 7.12 -6.90
C ILE A 78 15.59 7.73 -5.51
N GLY A 79 14.89 8.82 -5.23
CA GLY A 79 14.81 9.42 -3.90
C GLY A 79 14.14 8.48 -2.88
N ASP A 80 13.78 9.02 -1.71
CA ASP A 80 12.99 8.40 -0.62
C ASP A 80 12.38 7.03 -0.95
N LEU A 81 12.70 6.02 -0.12
CA LEU A 81 12.32 4.61 -0.27
C LEU A 81 10.86 4.41 -0.70
N ASN A 82 9.95 5.21 -0.16
CA ASN A 82 8.52 5.11 -0.41
C ASN A 82 8.17 5.61 -1.82
N GLN A 83 8.79 6.70 -2.29
CA GLN A 83 8.61 7.18 -3.66
C GLN A 83 9.15 6.17 -4.66
N GLY A 84 10.31 5.58 -4.40
CA GLY A 84 10.85 4.49 -5.21
C GLY A 84 9.87 3.32 -5.31
N SER A 85 9.31 2.89 -4.17
CA SER A 85 8.35 1.79 -4.13
C SER A 85 7.08 2.08 -4.95
N VAL A 86 6.54 3.31 -4.85
CA VAL A 86 5.41 3.76 -5.68
C VAL A 86 5.75 3.72 -7.16
N ARG A 87 6.89 4.30 -7.57
CA ARG A 87 7.28 4.39 -8.98
C ARG A 87 7.44 3.02 -9.63
N LEU A 88 8.07 2.07 -8.93
CA LEU A 88 8.21 0.69 -9.40
C LEU A 88 6.85 0.02 -9.57
N ALA A 89 5.94 0.20 -8.61
CA ALA A 89 4.61 -0.40 -8.64
C ALA A 89 3.71 0.23 -9.71
N GLU A 90 3.76 1.56 -9.89
CA GLU A 90 3.09 2.25 -11.01
C GLU A 90 3.60 1.72 -12.35
N ARG A 91 4.92 1.61 -12.52
CA ARG A 91 5.51 1.08 -13.74
C ARG A 91 5.14 -0.37 -14.00
N ALA A 92 5.11 -1.21 -12.96
CA ALA A 92 4.66 -2.60 -13.06
C ALA A 92 3.21 -2.68 -13.54
N LYS A 93 2.33 -1.83 -12.98
CA LYS A 93 0.92 -1.75 -13.37
C LYS A 93 0.75 -1.26 -14.82
N GLU A 94 1.54 -0.30 -15.28
CA GLU A 94 1.54 0.15 -16.68
C GLU A 94 1.94 -0.97 -17.65
N LEU A 95 2.91 -1.79 -17.26
CA LEU A 95 3.36 -2.91 -18.07
C LEU A 95 2.31 -4.03 -18.11
N ASP A 96 1.70 -4.36 -16.96
CA ASP A 96 0.63 -5.34 -16.84
C ASP A 96 -0.35 -4.98 -15.72
N GLU A 97 -1.52 -4.48 -16.08
CA GLU A 97 -2.56 -4.06 -15.13
C GLU A 97 -3.10 -5.24 -14.28
N ARG A 98 -2.87 -6.49 -14.73
CA ARG A 98 -3.28 -7.70 -14.00
C ARG A 98 -2.30 -8.07 -12.88
N ASN A 99 -1.15 -7.42 -12.77
CA ASN A 99 -0.19 -7.70 -11.70
C ASN A 99 -0.76 -7.26 -10.33
N LEU A 100 -1.31 -8.20 -9.56
CA LEU A 100 -1.93 -7.92 -8.26
C LEU A 100 -0.92 -7.39 -7.24
N LEU A 101 0.36 -7.79 -7.35
CA LEU A 101 1.42 -7.32 -6.45
C LEU A 101 1.63 -5.81 -6.58
N ALA A 102 1.54 -5.29 -7.81
CA ALA A 102 1.68 -3.86 -8.07
C ALA A 102 0.58 -3.08 -7.34
N HIS A 103 -0.66 -3.55 -7.42
CA HIS A 103 -1.79 -2.95 -6.71
C HIS A 103 -1.62 -3.05 -5.19
N GLY A 104 -1.07 -4.15 -4.65
CA GLY A 104 -0.79 -4.29 -3.22
C GLY A 104 0.25 -3.31 -2.69
N TYR A 105 1.35 -3.11 -3.42
CA TYR A 105 2.33 -2.07 -3.08
C TYR A 105 1.71 -0.68 -3.10
N LEU A 106 0.91 -0.36 -4.13
CA LEU A 106 0.23 0.93 -4.25
C LEU A 106 -0.80 1.14 -3.13
N ALA A 107 -1.55 0.10 -2.78
CA ALA A 107 -2.56 0.12 -1.72
C ALA A 107 -1.94 0.54 -0.37
N ARG A 108 -0.76 0.00 -0.04
CA ARG A 108 -0.01 0.44 1.14
C ARG A 108 0.56 1.85 0.95
N GLN A 109 1.31 2.07 -0.13
CA GLN A 109 2.14 3.27 -0.26
C GLN A 109 1.34 4.56 -0.42
N PHE A 110 0.18 4.53 -1.07
CA PHE A 110 -0.68 5.71 -1.16
C PHE A 110 -1.23 6.15 0.20
N VAL A 111 -1.45 5.22 1.14
CA VAL A 111 -1.82 5.55 2.53
C VAL A 111 -0.63 6.12 3.30
N VAL A 112 0.55 5.52 3.15
CA VAL A 112 1.80 5.96 3.79
C VAL A 112 2.14 7.38 3.37
N MET A 113 2.15 7.66 2.07
CA MET A 113 2.56 8.95 1.51
C MET A 113 1.46 10.01 1.51
N ALA A 114 0.21 9.64 1.81
CA ALA A 114 -0.99 10.51 1.82
C ALA A 114 -1.13 11.44 0.61
N VAL A 115 -0.77 10.94 -0.58
CA VAL A 115 -0.78 11.75 -1.81
C VAL A 115 -2.18 11.85 -2.40
N ASP A 116 -2.92 10.74 -2.39
CA ASP A 116 -4.22 10.64 -3.05
C ASP A 116 -5.06 9.53 -2.40
N ALA A 117 -6.15 9.92 -1.73
CA ALA A 117 -7.04 8.99 -1.04
C ALA A 117 -7.81 8.11 -2.03
N GLN A 118 -8.22 8.65 -3.18
CA GLN A 118 -8.97 7.87 -4.17
C GLN A 118 -8.09 6.76 -4.74
N LYS A 119 -6.84 7.07 -5.07
CA LYS A 119 -5.89 6.06 -5.55
C LYS A 119 -5.62 4.96 -4.52
N ALA A 120 -5.56 5.31 -3.24
CA ALA A 120 -5.43 4.32 -2.17
C ALA A 120 -6.66 3.39 -2.15
N GLU A 121 -7.87 3.95 -2.18
CA GLU A 121 -9.12 3.19 -2.18
C GLU A 121 -9.28 2.29 -3.40
N ASP A 122 -8.95 2.79 -4.59
CA ASP A 122 -8.99 2.02 -5.83
C ASP A 122 -8.04 0.82 -5.76
N ALA A 123 -6.82 1.04 -5.25
CA ALA A 123 -5.83 -0.02 -5.09
C ALA A 123 -6.28 -1.06 -4.03
N TRP A 124 -6.82 -0.62 -2.89
CA TRP A 124 -7.36 -1.52 -1.87
C TRP A 124 -8.52 -2.38 -2.41
N THR A 125 -9.47 -1.75 -3.10
CA THR A 125 -10.60 -2.43 -3.75
C THR A 125 -10.08 -3.47 -4.72
N ARG A 126 -9.16 -3.08 -5.60
CA ARG A 126 -8.58 -3.97 -6.60
C ARG A 126 -7.88 -5.17 -5.96
N VAL A 127 -7.11 -4.96 -4.90
CA VAL A 127 -6.41 -6.05 -4.19
C VAL A 127 -7.40 -7.03 -3.57
N LEU A 128 -8.34 -6.51 -2.79
CA LEU A 128 -9.26 -7.33 -2.01
C LEU A 128 -10.30 -8.05 -2.88
N ASP A 129 -10.74 -7.46 -3.99
CA ASP A 129 -11.68 -8.08 -4.94
C ASP A 129 -11.06 -9.20 -5.75
N ASN A 130 -9.73 -9.25 -5.85
CA ASN A 130 -8.99 -10.30 -6.54
C ASN A 130 -8.30 -11.26 -5.55
N GLY A 131 -8.76 -11.30 -4.30
CA GLY A 131 -8.33 -12.28 -3.30
C GLY A 131 -6.95 -12.03 -2.69
N GLY A 132 -6.34 -10.87 -2.94
CA GLY A 132 -5.11 -10.45 -2.28
C GLY A 132 -5.34 -9.90 -0.86
N ALA A 133 -4.25 -9.65 -0.14
CA ALA A 133 -4.27 -9.01 1.16
C ALA A 133 -3.53 -7.66 1.12
N ILE A 134 -3.89 -6.72 1.98
CA ILE A 134 -3.08 -5.51 2.18
C ILE A 134 -2.04 -5.80 3.26
N VAL A 135 -0.76 -5.67 2.90
CA VAL A 135 0.35 -6.20 3.72
C VAL A 135 1.28 -5.10 4.20
N TRP A 136 1.64 -5.18 5.49
CA TRP A 136 2.64 -4.32 6.14
C TRP A 136 3.69 -5.17 6.85
N THR A 137 4.91 -4.64 6.90
CA THR A 137 5.82 -4.98 8.00
C THR A 137 5.45 -4.16 9.24
N ALA A 138 5.59 -4.74 10.43
CA ALA A 138 5.27 -4.05 11.66
C ALA A 138 6.18 -4.45 12.82
N THR A 139 6.14 -3.65 13.88
CA THR A 139 6.71 -3.95 15.19
C THR A 139 5.58 -4.06 16.21
N LEU A 140 5.59 -5.12 17.01
CA LEU A 140 4.69 -5.30 18.16
C LEU A 140 5.53 -5.17 19.43
N TYR A 141 5.74 -3.94 19.91
CA TYR A 141 6.64 -3.62 21.04
C TYR A 141 6.32 -4.41 22.30
N ASP A 142 5.04 -4.65 22.51
CA ASP A 142 4.46 -5.39 23.60
C ASP A 142 4.78 -6.90 23.58
N VAL A 143 5.13 -7.44 22.41
CA VAL A 143 5.58 -8.83 22.24
C VAL A 143 7.11 -8.90 22.27
N ASP A 144 7.75 -8.09 21.42
CA ASP A 144 9.20 -7.97 21.31
C ASP A 144 9.59 -6.76 20.45
N ALA A 145 10.10 -5.71 21.12
CA ALA A 145 10.52 -4.45 20.52
C ALA A 145 11.65 -4.54 19.47
N ARG A 146 12.29 -5.70 19.32
CA ARG A 146 13.41 -5.91 18.40
C ARG A 146 13.10 -6.98 17.35
N SER A 147 11.83 -7.41 17.26
CA SER A 147 11.38 -8.33 16.22
C SER A 147 10.47 -7.62 15.24
N PHE A 148 10.58 -8.00 13.97
CA PHE A 148 9.60 -7.62 12.96
C PHE A 148 8.53 -8.70 12.80
N PHE A 149 7.40 -8.27 12.28
CA PHE A 149 6.27 -9.10 11.90
C PHE A 149 5.80 -8.68 10.52
N VAL A 150 5.09 -9.57 9.84
CA VAL A 150 4.33 -9.24 8.63
C VAL A 150 2.86 -9.40 8.96
N LEU A 151 2.09 -8.33 8.76
CA LEU A 151 0.65 -8.32 8.96
C LEU A 151 -0.03 -8.25 7.62
N ALA A 152 -0.98 -9.15 7.41
CA ALA A 152 -1.81 -9.17 6.22
C ALA A 152 -3.27 -8.98 6.61
N PHE A 153 -3.89 -7.97 6.01
CA PHE A 153 -5.30 -7.66 6.17
C PHE A 153 -6.04 -8.15 4.92
N ASP A 154 -6.80 -9.23 5.04
CA ASP A 154 -7.68 -9.71 3.99
C ASP A 154 -9.15 -9.59 4.39
N ARG A 155 -10.07 -10.02 3.52
CA ARG A 155 -11.52 -9.91 3.74
C ARG A 155 -12.01 -10.58 5.03
N LEU A 156 -11.31 -11.59 5.53
CA LEU A 156 -11.75 -12.43 6.65
C LEU A 156 -10.99 -12.12 7.93
N ASN A 157 -9.67 -11.94 7.84
CA ASN A 157 -8.77 -11.96 8.99
C ASN A 157 -7.70 -10.87 8.93
N ILE A 158 -7.22 -10.52 10.13
CA ILE A 158 -5.87 -10.03 10.36
C ILE A 158 -4.98 -11.25 10.57
N ARG A 159 -4.02 -11.48 9.66
CA ARG A 159 -3.03 -12.56 9.78
C ARG A 159 -1.69 -11.98 10.20
N ILE A 160 -1.11 -12.52 11.27
CA ILE A 160 0.17 -12.08 11.83
C ILE A 160 1.19 -13.19 11.61
N PHE A 161 2.18 -12.92 10.79
CA PHE A 161 3.31 -13.78 10.54
C PHE A 161 4.52 -13.29 11.33
N ARG A 162 5.27 -14.21 11.90
CA ARG A 162 6.64 -13.93 12.30
C ARG A 162 7.47 -13.64 11.05
N PHE A 163 8.43 -12.74 11.16
CA PHE A 163 9.20 -12.31 10.00
C PHE A 163 9.95 -13.47 9.32
N ALA A 164 10.55 -14.37 10.10
CA ALA A 164 11.27 -15.55 9.59
C ALA A 164 10.38 -16.52 8.80
N GLN A 165 9.06 -16.56 9.06
CA GLN A 165 8.16 -17.45 8.33
C GLN A 165 8.08 -17.10 6.84
N LEU A 166 8.33 -15.85 6.48
CA LEU A 166 8.31 -15.38 5.11
C LEU A 166 9.72 -15.03 4.61
N ALA A 167 10.57 -14.45 5.46
CA ALA A 167 11.93 -14.04 5.10
C ALA A 167 12.94 -15.21 5.07
N GLY A 168 12.62 -16.34 5.70
CA GLY A 168 13.54 -17.45 5.87
C GLY A 168 14.55 -17.19 6.99
N GLU A 169 15.79 -17.65 6.79
CA GLU A 169 16.86 -17.46 7.77
C GLU A 169 17.14 -15.98 8.02
N LEU A 170 17.07 -15.57 9.30
CA LEU A 170 17.24 -14.18 9.69
C LEU A 170 18.71 -13.88 10.00
N ARG A 171 19.26 -12.91 9.28
CA ARG A 171 20.42 -12.15 9.75
C ARG A 171 19.92 -10.98 10.57
N SER A 172 20.75 -10.50 11.50
CA SER A 172 20.39 -9.33 12.28
C SER A 172 21.57 -8.39 12.45
N HIS A 173 21.27 -7.10 12.45
CA HIS A 173 22.20 -6.04 12.77
C HIS A 173 21.67 -5.28 13.98
N PHE A 174 22.49 -5.13 15.03
CA PHE A 174 22.08 -4.58 16.34
C PHE A 174 20.82 -5.23 16.96
N GLY A 175 20.58 -6.51 16.64
CA GLY A 175 19.45 -7.27 17.17
C GLY A 175 18.11 -7.02 16.48
N VAL A 176 18.10 -6.25 15.38
CA VAL A 176 16.96 -6.06 14.47
C VAL A 176 17.19 -6.93 13.22
N PRO A 177 16.17 -7.67 12.74
CA PRO A 177 16.34 -8.53 11.56
C PRO A 177 16.58 -7.70 10.29
N ASP A 178 17.54 -8.13 9.48
CA ASP A 178 17.76 -7.58 8.15
C ASP A 178 16.63 -8.00 7.21
N PHE A 179 16.27 -7.13 6.26
CA PHE A 179 15.39 -7.52 5.17
C PHE A 179 16.07 -8.59 4.30
N PRO A 180 15.32 -9.60 3.83
CA PRO A 180 15.90 -10.67 3.02
C PRO A 180 16.36 -10.16 1.65
N GLY A 181 17.27 -10.89 1.02
CA GLY A 181 17.79 -10.58 -0.31
C GLY A 181 16.74 -10.68 -1.42
N ARG A 182 17.13 -10.29 -2.64
CA ARG A 182 16.32 -10.45 -3.87
C ARG A 182 15.97 -11.90 -4.21
N ASP A 183 16.74 -12.84 -3.67
CA ASP A 183 16.58 -14.28 -3.83
C ASP A 183 15.37 -14.83 -3.05
N ARG A 184 14.88 -14.10 -2.04
CA ARG A 184 13.65 -14.46 -1.29
C ARG A 184 12.40 -13.90 -1.95
N VAL A 185 12.11 -14.37 -3.16
CA VAL A 185 11.00 -13.85 -3.97
C VAL A 185 9.66 -13.97 -3.24
N GLU A 186 9.42 -15.04 -2.48
CA GLU A 186 8.18 -15.26 -1.73
C GLU A 186 7.90 -14.17 -0.70
N PHE A 187 8.94 -13.64 -0.04
CA PHE A 187 8.81 -12.53 0.89
C PHE A 187 8.34 -11.25 0.18
N TRP A 188 8.95 -10.93 -0.97
CA TRP A 188 8.59 -9.74 -1.75
C TRP A 188 7.20 -9.89 -2.38
N ARG A 189 6.83 -11.09 -2.83
CA ARG A 189 5.46 -11.41 -3.25
C ARG A 189 4.45 -11.18 -2.13
N ALA A 190 4.76 -11.64 -0.91
CA ALA A 190 3.93 -11.46 0.26
C ALA A 190 3.73 -9.97 0.60
N LEU A 191 4.78 -9.15 0.55
CA LEU A 191 4.67 -7.70 0.76
C LEU A 191 3.82 -6.99 -0.30
N GLY A 192 3.74 -7.55 -1.52
CA GLY A 192 2.80 -7.11 -2.55
C GLY A 192 1.36 -7.62 -2.36
N GLY A 193 1.05 -8.31 -1.26
CA GLY A 193 -0.31 -8.83 -1.00
C GLY A 193 -0.59 -10.23 -1.52
N CYS A 194 0.40 -10.89 -2.13
CA CYS A 194 0.32 -12.25 -2.65
C CYS A 194 1.01 -13.23 -1.70
N LEU A 195 0.31 -13.61 -0.62
CA LEU A 195 0.83 -14.54 0.39
C LEU A 195 1.03 -15.96 -0.20
N PRO A 196 2.11 -16.68 0.15
CA PRO A 196 2.27 -18.08 -0.19
C PRO A 196 1.15 -18.92 0.41
N THR A 197 0.58 -19.86 -0.36
CA THR A 197 -0.54 -20.71 0.09
C THR A 197 -0.18 -21.65 1.24
N ASN A 198 1.10 -21.97 1.38
CA ASN A 198 1.66 -22.79 2.46
C ASN A 198 2.15 -21.97 3.67
N ALA A 199 2.11 -20.63 3.60
CA ALA A 199 2.49 -19.80 4.73
C ALA A 199 1.39 -19.82 5.79
N VAL A 200 1.65 -20.50 6.90
CA VAL A 200 0.75 -20.53 8.06
C VAL A 200 1.08 -19.36 8.98
N PRO A 201 0.16 -18.41 9.21
CA PRO A 201 0.39 -17.32 10.15
C PRO A 201 0.56 -17.85 11.58
N GLY A 202 1.36 -17.14 12.38
CA GLY A 202 1.50 -17.44 13.81
C GLY A 202 0.24 -17.14 14.61
N THR A 203 -0.55 -16.17 14.14
CA THR A 203 -1.83 -15.78 14.75
C THR A 203 -2.79 -15.31 13.66
N GLU A 204 -4.05 -15.73 13.71
CA GLU A 204 -5.14 -15.20 12.89
C GLU A 204 -6.22 -14.62 13.80
N ILE A 205 -6.69 -13.42 13.45
CA ILE A 205 -7.73 -12.70 14.19
C ILE A 205 -8.85 -12.38 13.20
N PRO A 206 -10.01 -13.04 13.29
CA PRO A 206 -11.15 -12.70 12.45
C PRO A 206 -11.60 -11.25 12.69
N TRP A 207 -12.03 -10.55 11.65
CA TRP A 207 -12.59 -9.19 11.80
C TRP A 207 -13.80 -9.15 12.74
N SER A 208 -14.56 -10.25 12.84
CA SER A 208 -15.66 -10.40 13.80
C SER A 208 -15.21 -10.37 15.27
N HIS A 209 -13.95 -10.71 15.54
CA HIS A 209 -13.36 -10.70 16.88
C HIS A 209 -12.80 -9.34 17.29
N VAL A 210 -12.67 -8.40 16.35
CA VAL A 210 -12.23 -7.03 16.65
C VAL A 210 -13.41 -6.24 17.20
N ARG A 211 -13.26 -5.69 18.40
CA ARG A 211 -14.26 -4.83 19.06
C ARG A 211 -14.03 -3.37 18.76
N GLU A 212 -12.77 -2.95 18.77
CA GLU A 212 -12.39 -1.55 18.60
C GLU A 212 -11.05 -1.44 17.88
N ILE A 213 -10.91 -0.40 17.05
CA ILE A 213 -9.62 0.02 16.49
C ILE A 213 -9.33 1.44 16.94
N ARG A 214 -8.31 1.61 17.78
CA ARG A 214 -7.80 2.90 18.25
C ARG A 214 -6.53 3.27 17.50
N ALA A 215 -6.46 4.50 17.01
CA ALA A 215 -5.21 5.09 16.54
C ALA A 215 -4.61 5.90 17.68
N THR A 216 -3.40 5.53 18.12
CA THR A 216 -2.62 6.33 19.05
C THR A 216 -1.74 7.31 18.28
N ARG A 217 -0.81 7.98 18.97
CA ARG A 217 0.17 8.84 18.32
C ARG A 217 1.12 8.08 17.38
N SER A 218 1.39 6.81 17.65
CA SER A 218 2.42 6.03 16.94
C SER A 218 2.02 4.60 16.59
N THR A 219 0.92 4.09 17.12
CA THR A 219 0.48 2.70 16.97
C THR A 219 -1.01 2.62 16.63
N LEU A 220 -1.42 1.46 16.11
CA LEU A 220 -2.81 1.00 16.08
C LEU A 220 -3.01 -0.03 17.18
N ARG A 221 -4.05 0.17 17.98
CA ARG A 221 -4.46 -0.77 19.02
C ARG A 221 -5.79 -1.39 18.64
N PHE A 222 -5.80 -2.72 18.58
CA PHE A 222 -6.98 -3.54 18.31
C PHE A 222 -7.44 -4.16 19.61
N GLU A 223 -8.61 -3.77 20.10
CA GLU A 223 -9.26 -4.43 21.23
C GLU A 223 -10.06 -5.62 20.71
N LEU A 224 -9.92 -6.79 21.32
CA LEU A 224 -10.46 -8.05 20.85
C LEU A 224 -11.54 -8.58 21.80
N ARG A 225 -12.39 -9.48 21.29
CA ARG A 225 -13.38 -10.21 22.09
C ARG A 225 -12.75 -11.28 22.97
N ASP A 226 -11.70 -11.93 22.46
CA ASP A 226 -11.03 -13.05 23.08
C ASP A 226 -9.52 -12.81 23.11
N LYS A 227 -8.84 -13.46 24.06
CA LYS A 227 -7.38 -13.41 24.14
C LYS A 227 -6.74 -14.13 22.97
N VAL A 228 -5.70 -13.53 22.40
CA VAL A 228 -4.87 -14.15 21.36
C VAL A 228 -3.44 -14.23 21.82
N THR A 229 -2.71 -15.25 21.37
CA THR A 229 -1.28 -15.35 21.63
C THR A 229 -0.48 -15.02 20.38
N ILE A 230 0.49 -14.11 20.53
CA ILE A 230 1.45 -13.76 19.50
C ILE A 230 2.86 -14.06 20.00
N ALA A 231 3.70 -14.66 19.15
CA ALA A 231 5.08 -14.99 19.46
C ALA A 231 6.03 -14.40 18.40
N SER A 232 7.21 -13.94 18.83
CA SER A 232 8.26 -13.41 17.96
C SER A 232 9.26 -14.50 17.54
N ASP A 233 10.10 -14.20 16.55
CA ASP A 233 11.20 -15.09 16.14
C ASP A 233 12.28 -15.25 17.21
N ARG A 234 12.34 -14.33 18.18
CA ARG A 234 13.32 -14.35 19.26
C ARG A 234 12.78 -14.97 20.55
N GLY A 235 11.63 -15.64 20.49
CA GLY A 235 11.02 -16.32 21.62
C GLY A 235 10.20 -15.42 22.55
N GLY A 236 10.06 -14.13 22.24
CA GLY A 236 9.10 -13.26 22.92
C GLY A 236 7.68 -13.76 22.69
N ARG A 237 6.82 -13.72 23.71
CA ARG A 237 5.44 -14.21 23.61
C ARG A 237 4.53 -13.39 24.51
N ARG A 238 3.36 -13.00 24.00
CA ARG A 238 2.33 -12.31 24.76
C ARG A 238 0.96 -12.91 24.48
N THR A 239 0.14 -13.04 25.52
CA THR A 239 -1.26 -13.45 25.42
C THR A 239 -2.12 -12.35 26.01
N ASP A 240 -2.96 -11.72 25.19
CA ASP A 240 -3.71 -10.54 25.60
C ASP A 240 -5.01 -10.39 24.80
N GLU A 241 -5.95 -9.60 25.32
CA GLU A 241 -7.19 -9.22 24.63
C GLU A 241 -7.03 -7.92 23.81
N ALA A 242 -5.81 -7.37 23.79
CA ALA A 242 -5.47 -6.22 22.96
C ALA A 242 -4.16 -6.46 22.21
N VAL A 243 -4.11 -6.02 20.95
CA VAL A 243 -2.92 -6.10 20.11
C VAL A 243 -2.54 -4.71 19.67
N GLU A 244 -1.36 -4.25 20.09
CA GLU A 244 -0.82 -2.94 19.73
C GLU A 244 0.31 -3.09 18.71
N ILE A 245 0.15 -2.38 17.58
CA ILE A 245 0.93 -2.59 16.37
C ILE A 245 1.46 -1.25 15.87
N ASP A 246 2.76 -1.20 15.61
CA ASP A 246 3.41 -0.12 14.85
C ASP A 246 3.60 -0.57 13.39
N LEU A 247 2.69 -0.16 12.51
CA LEU A 247 2.79 -0.43 11.07
C LEU A 247 3.83 0.49 10.44
N HIS A 248 4.92 -0.08 9.91
CA HIS A 248 6.03 0.70 9.37
C HIS A 248 5.57 1.62 8.23
N GLY A 249 5.66 2.93 8.47
CA GLY A 249 5.24 4.00 7.56
C GLY A 249 6.40 4.57 6.75
N GLN A 250 6.41 5.91 6.60
CA GLN A 250 7.41 6.60 5.78
C GLN A 250 8.80 6.47 6.42
N THR A 251 9.70 5.77 5.73
CA THR A 251 11.13 5.76 6.05
C THR A 251 11.86 6.68 5.06
N GLY A 252 12.71 7.60 5.54
CA GLY A 252 13.47 8.53 4.67
C GLY A 252 14.54 7.85 3.82
N ASP A 253 15.59 8.56 3.41
CA ASP A 253 16.73 7.93 2.72
C ASP A 253 17.45 6.96 3.65
N VAL A 254 17.20 5.66 3.48
CA VAL A 254 17.71 4.67 4.43
C VAL A 254 19.08 4.18 4.01
N ASP A 255 20.11 4.58 4.76
CA ASP A 255 21.22 3.67 5.09
C ASP A 255 20.93 3.11 6.49
N PHE A 256 20.46 1.86 6.54
CA PHE A 256 20.09 1.18 7.78
C PHE A 256 21.27 1.01 8.75
N ARG A 257 22.51 1.23 8.30
CA ARG A 257 23.73 1.18 9.12
C ARG A 257 23.96 2.45 9.94
N PHE A 258 23.27 3.55 9.63
CA PHE A 258 23.47 4.85 10.28
C PHE A 258 22.22 5.41 11.01
N GLY A 259 21.06 4.73 10.90
CA GLY A 259 19.76 5.24 11.39
C GLY A 259 19.32 4.79 12.79
N MET A 260 20.18 4.15 13.60
CA MET A 260 19.82 3.62 14.91
C MET A 260 19.86 4.69 16.01
N THR A 261 18.97 5.68 15.93
CA THR A 261 18.58 6.44 17.12
C THR A 261 17.19 7.04 16.92
N PRO A 262 16.27 6.89 17.88
CA PRO A 262 14.98 7.59 17.86
C PRO A 262 15.11 9.12 17.84
N PHE A 263 16.35 9.64 17.95
CA PHE A 263 16.70 11.04 18.07
C PHE A 263 17.80 11.54 17.10
N ALA A 264 18.51 10.69 16.32
CA ALA A 264 19.69 11.14 15.56
C ALA A 264 19.40 11.68 14.15
N SER A 265 18.17 11.57 13.65
CA SER A 265 17.74 12.32 12.46
C SER A 265 17.61 13.84 12.73
N ARG A 266 17.87 14.32 13.96
CA ARG A 266 17.76 15.74 14.30
C ARG A 266 18.98 16.59 14.00
N LEU A 267 20.16 16.01 13.75
CA LEU A 267 21.40 16.81 13.65
C LEU A 267 21.93 17.02 12.23
N PHE A 268 21.70 16.11 11.27
CA PHE A 268 22.30 16.27 9.92
C PHE A 268 21.44 15.83 8.73
N SER A 269 20.20 15.42 8.95
CA SER A 269 19.20 15.30 7.87
C SER A 269 18.20 16.42 8.05
N GLY A 270 18.07 17.30 7.04
CA GLY A 270 16.97 18.27 7.00
C GLY A 270 15.68 17.51 7.31
N ARG A 271 14.88 18.03 8.26
CA ARG A 271 13.62 17.40 8.68
C ARG A 271 12.87 17.00 7.40
N PRO A 272 12.64 15.70 7.13
CA PRO A 272 11.55 15.37 6.25
C PRO A 272 10.34 16.01 6.92
N VAL A 273 9.62 16.87 6.22
CA VAL A 273 8.27 17.26 6.64
C VAL A 273 7.42 16.00 6.45
N GLY A 274 7.66 14.99 7.29
CA GLY A 274 6.88 13.77 7.32
C GLY A 274 5.50 14.14 7.81
N LEU A 275 4.49 13.51 7.23
CA LEU A 275 3.11 13.63 7.70
C LEU A 275 3.06 13.23 9.18
N ASP A 276 2.30 13.98 9.97
CA ASP A 276 2.15 13.75 11.41
C ASP A 276 1.88 12.25 11.70
N PRO A 277 2.67 11.58 12.58
CA PRO A 277 2.50 10.16 12.89
C PRO A 277 1.08 9.80 13.35
N ALA A 278 0.43 10.68 14.12
CA ALA A 278 -0.95 10.44 14.53
C ALA A 278 -1.92 10.52 13.34
N ALA A 279 -1.73 11.47 12.43
CA ALA A 279 -2.46 11.52 11.17
C ALA A 279 -2.24 10.27 10.31
N TYR A 280 -1.03 9.68 10.29
CA TYR A 280 -0.77 8.41 9.60
C TYR A 280 -1.59 7.26 10.18
N GLN A 281 -1.53 7.04 11.49
CA GLN A 281 -2.32 5.98 12.13
C GLN A 281 -3.82 6.20 11.96
N SER A 282 -4.29 7.44 12.01
CA SER A 282 -5.68 7.79 11.73
C SER A 282 -6.11 7.43 10.29
N ARG A 283 -5.26 7.71 9.29
CA ARG A 283 -5.54 7.32 7.89
C ARG A 283 -5.61 5.81 7.73
N VAL A 284 -4.67 5.06 8.30
CA VAL A 284 -4.70 3.60 8.21
C VAL A 284 -5.97 3.06 8.87
N ARG A 285 -6.31 3.53 10.07
CA ARG A 285 -7.56 3.17 10.75
C ARG A 285 -8.80 3.43 9.89
N GLN A 286 -8.88 4.59 9.21
CA GLN A 286 -10.01 4.91 8.33
C GLN A 286 -10.13 3.91 7.17
N MET A 287 -9.01 3.52 6.55
CA MET A 287 -9.00 2.51 5.49
C MET A 287 -9.44 1.13 6.02
N LEU A 288 -8.92 0.72 7.18
CA LEU A 288 -9.31 -0.56 7.80
C LEU A 288 -10.83 -0.61 8.07
N LEU A 289 -11.38 0.43 8.69
CA LEU A 289 -12.82 0.50 8.98
C LEU A 289 -13.66 0.49 7.69
N LYS A 290 -13.24 1.24 6.67
CA LYS A 290 -13.96 1.30 5.38
C LYS A 290 -14.06 -0.06 4.70
N PHE A 291 -12.97 -0.83 4.70
CA PHE A 291 -12.89 -2.07 3.92
C PHE A 291 -13.26 -3.34 4.69
N PHE A 292 -13.16 -3.32 6.03
CA PHE A 292 -13.36 -4.50 6.87
C PHE A 292 -14.49 -4.36 7.89
N ASP A 293 -15.05 -3.16 8.06
CA ASP A 293 -16.22 -2.91 8.91
C ASP A 293 -17.30 -2.04 8.23
N PRO A 294 -17.80 -2.45 7.03
CA PRO A 294 -18.82 -1.67 6.32
C PRO A 294 -20.13 -1.54 7.12
N GLU A 295 -20.42 -2.51 8.00
CA GLU A 295 -21.59 -2.54 8.87
C GLU A 295 -21.42 -1.71 10.16
N LYS A 296 -20.24 -1.11 10.38
CA LYS A 296 -19.95 -0.25 11.55
C LYS A 296 -20.12 -0.97 12.89
N ARG A 297 -19.69 -2.23 12.97
CA ARG A 297 -19.70 -3.06 14.18
C ARG A 297 -18.50 -2.79 15.09
N ILE A 298 -17.42 -2.23 14.57
CA ILE A 298 -16.20 -1.91 15.30
C ILE A 298 -16.33 -0.50 15.88
N GLU A 299 -16.11 -0.40 17.19
CA GLU A 299 -16.18 0.87 17.91
C GLU A 299 -15.07 1.83 17.46
N THR A 300 -15.40 3.12 17.52
CA THR A 300 -14.48 4.21 17.19
C THR A 300 -14.54 5.27 18.28
N THR A 301 -13.66 5.18 19.28
CA THR A 301 -13.58 6.27 20.26
C THR A 301 -13.12 7.56 19.58
N ARG A 302 -13.90 8.64 19.73
CA ARG A 302 -13.48 10.01 19.37
C ARG A 302 -12.74 10.58 20.58
N HIS A 303 -11.50 11.00 20.37
CA HIS A 303 -10.78 11.87 21.30
C HIS A 303 -10.77 13.27 20.73
#